data_AF-A0A168EFH6-F1
#
_entry.id   AF-A0A168EFH6-F1
#
_cell.length_a   1.000
_cell.length_b   1.000
_cell.length_c   1.000
_cell.angle_alpha   90.00
_cell.angle_beta   90.00
_cell.angle_gamma   90.00
#
_symmetry.space_group_name_H-M   'P 1'
#
loop_
_entity.id
_entity.type
_entity.pdbx_description
1 polymer ?
#
loop_
_entity_poly.entity_id
_entity_poly.type
_entity_poly.pdbx_seq_one_letter_code
_entity_poly.pdbx_strand_id
1 'polypeptide(L)'
;MALIKNHTTIPIPQVYDFEASTNHHFGYPYTLMERLPGNHVSNGVAESIPGEHHAKIARQLANVFSELQNLTFTRIGRIMCGDKADGPVEVIPMAWHCSPGPLETSDKQLSVCPEVVAFPGLSEEQNRPIVELKNLVLEILREMEKTQRKRRPLDSPGLEMEETKQLTLLSTYMASKSAIITHRQYMATPPGSLFACKRTAKLLYGETVTWEQLRQIYGNAACLDGQYSWLEDWD
;
A
#
# COMPACT_ATOMS: atom_id res chain seq x y z
N MET A 1 2.05 14.09 -8.98
CA MET A 1 3.21 14.51 -8.15
C MET A 1 3.03 15.89 -7.53
N ALA A 2 2.51 16.89 -8.25
CA ALA A 2 2.28 18.24 -7.71
C ALA A 2 1.51 18.27 -6.37
N LEU A 3 0.45 17.45 -6.24
CA LEU A 3 -0.31 17.34 -4.99
C LEU A 3 0.57 16.99 -3.77
N ILE A 4 1.40 15.95 -3.89
CA ILE A 4 2.28 15.54 -2.80
C ILE A 4 3.29 16.65 -2.49
N LYS A 5 3.86 17.31 -3.52
CA LYS A 5 4.81 18.42 -3.35
C LYS A 5 4.22 19.60 -2.60
N ASN A 6 2.95 19.93 -2.88
CA ASN A 6 2.29 21.11 -2.32
C ASN A 6 1.79 20.90 -0.89
N HIS A 7 1.61 19.63 -0.47
CA HIS A 7 1.00 19.30 0.81
C HIS A 7 1.94 18.57 1.79
N THR A 8 3.15 18.22 1.36
CA THR A 8 4.14 17.48 2.15
C THR A 8 5.54 18.04 1.97
N THR A 9 6.44 17.70 2.88
CA THR A 9 7.87 17.97 2.81
C THR A 9 8.67 16.81 2.21
N ILE A 10 7.97 15.77 1.75
CA ILE A 10 8.58 14.58 1.17
C ILE A 10 9.33 14.98 -0.11
N PRO A 11 10.62 14.63 -0.23
CA PRO A 11 11.39 14.92 -1.42
C PRO A 11 10.84 14.07 -2.57
N ILE A 12 10.23 14.73 -3.56
CA ILE A 12 9.72 14.08 -4.76
C ILE A 12 10.22 14.80 -6.01
N PRO A 13 10.48 14.06 -7.10
CA PRO A 13 10.86 14.64 -8.39
C PRO A 13 9.93 15.76 -8.85
N GLN A 14 10.51 16.87 -9.31
CA GLN A 14 9.77 17.85 -10.10
C GLN A 14 9.46 17.29 -11.49
N VAL A 15 8.19 17.33 -11.90
CA VAL A 15 7.79 17.04 -13.28
C VAL A 15 8.02 18.28 -14.13
N TYR A 16 8.78 18.15 -15.22
CA TYR A 16 9.03 19.21 -16.19
C TYR A 16 8.05 19.17 -17.34
N ASP A 17 7.72 17.97 -17.80
CA ASP A 17 6.79 17.75 -18.91
C ASP A 17 6.17 16.36 -18.83
N PHE A 18 4.97 16.18 -19.39
CA PHE A 18 4.34 14.87 -19.52
C PHE A 18 3.31 14.86 -20.64
N GLU A 19 3.12 13.71 -21.27
CA GLU A 19 2.06 13.47 -22.23
C GLU A 19 1.43 12.11 -21.91
N ALA A 20 0.11 12.11 -21.76
CA ALA A 20 -0.66 10.90 -21.44
C ALA A 20 -1.25 10.24 -22.68
N SER A 21 -1.35 10.99 -23.79
CA SER A 21 -1.84 10.54 -25.09
C SER A 21 -0.72 9.88 -25.90
N THR A 22 -1.10 9.16 -26.95
CA THR A 22 -0.17 8.72 -28.02
C THR A 22 -0.27 9.59 -29.27
N ASN A 23 -1.21 10.54 -29.29
CA ASN A 23 -1.50 11.40 -30.44
C ASN A 23 -0.58 12.63 -30.48
N HIS A 24 0.73 12.39 -30.53
CA HIS A 24 1.78 13.40 -30.65
C HIS A 24 2.98 12.77 -31.36
N HIS A 25 3.92 13.59 -31.83
CA HIS A 25 5.03 13.13 -32.69
C HIS A 25 5.92 12.04 -32.07
N PHE A 26 6.00 11.97 -30.75
CA PHE A 26 6.80 10.96 -30.05
C PHE A 26 6.08 9.60 -29.97
N GLY A 27 4.75 9.55 -30.15
CA GLY A 27 3.97 8.33 -30.33
C GLY A 27 3.75 7.47 -29.09
N TYR A 28 4.26 7.89 -27.93
CA TYR A 28 4.19 7.15 -26.67
C TYR A 28 3.95 8.08 -25.48
N PRO A 29 3.16 7.68 -24.47
CA PRO A 29 3.03 8.47 -23.26
C PRO A 29 4.38 8.60 -22.56
N TYR A 30 4.68 9.77 -22.03
CA TYR A 30 5.94 10.03 -21.33
C TYR A 30 5.77 10.95 -20.14
N THR A 31 6.77 10.93 -19.25
CA THR A 31 6.91 11.92 -18.18
C THR A 31 8.39 12.24 -18.03
N LEU A 32 8.73 13.51 -18.20
CA LEU A 32 10.06 14.05 -17.97
C LEU A 32 10.10 14.67 -16.57
N MET A 33 11.00 14.19 -15.72
CA MET A 33 11.09 14.62 -14.33
C MET A 33 12.54 14.71 -13.84
N GLU A 34 12.71 15.44 -12.74
CA GLU A 34 13.97 15.59 -12.03
C GLU A 34 14.53 14.23 -11.56
N ARG A 35 15.84 14.04 -11.77
CA ARG A 35 16.56 12.91 -11.17
C ARG A 35 17.00 13.29 -9.77
N LEU A 36 16.33 12.73 -8.75
CA LEU A 36 16.76 12.92 -7.38
C LEU A 36 18.14 12.29 -7.13
N PRO A 37 19.03 12.95 -6.35
CA PRO A 37 20.30 12.36 -5.96
C PRO A 37 20.08 11.20 -4.98
N GLY A 38 20.89 10.17 -5.09
CA GLY A 38 20.85 9.02 -4.18
C GLY A 38 21.18 7.70 -4.86
N ASN A 39 21.13 6.63 -4.07
CA ASN A 39 21.32 5.26 -4.54
C ASN A 39 20.01 4.49 -4.42
N HIS A 40 19.73 3.66 -5.42
CA HIS A 40 18.62 2.73 -5.35
C HIS A 40 18.91 1.65 -4.32
N VAL A 41 17.92 1.31 -3.50
CA VAL A 41 18.02 0.25 -2.50
C VAL A 41 17.36 -1.00 -3.07
N SER A 42 18.13 -1.92 -3.66
CA SER A 42 17.59 -3.05 -4.42
C SER A 42 17.00 -4.17 -3.55
N ASN A 43 17.49 -4.36 -2.33
CA ASN A 43 17.14 -5.50 -1.47
C ASN A 43 16.28 -5.06 -0.27
N GLY A 44 15.56 -3.95 -0.41
CA GLY A 44 14.81 -3.36 0.70
C GLY A 44 15.71 -2.66 1.71
N VAL A 45 15.08 -1.73 2.44
CA VAL A 45 15.76 -0.79 3.35
C VAL A 45 16.43 -1.52 4.53
N ALA A 46 15.75 -2.51 5.10
CA ALA A 46 16.22 -3.20 6.30
C ALA A 46 17.47 -4.05 6.06
N GLU A 47 17.61 -4.67 4.87
CA GLU A 47 18.74 -5.53 4.53
C GLU A 47 19.93 -4.73 3.98
N SER A 48 19.64 -3.67 3.22
CA SER A 48 20.68 -2.94 2.50
C SER A 48 21.43 -1.93 3.37
N ILE A 49 20.92 -1.61 4.56
CA ILE A 49 21.43 -0.54 5.40
C ILE A 49 21.88 -1.10 6.77
N PRO A 50 23.07 -0.72 7.27
CA PRO A 50 23.54 -1.11 8.59
C PRO A 50 22.55 -0.77 9.71
N GLY A 51 22.44 -1.68 10.69
CA GLY A 51 21.52 -1.56 11.82
C GLY A 51 21.64 -0.25 12.62
N GLU A 52 22.84 0.31 12.71
CA GLU A 52 23.09 1.60 13.38
C GLU A 52 22.31 2.78 12.77
N HIS A 53 21.91 2.69 11.51
CA HIS A 53 21.11 3.73 10.83
C HIS A 53 19.60 3.45 10.86
N HIS A 54 19.17 2.27 11.31
CA HIS A 54 17.76 1.86 11.27
C HIS A 54 16.86 2.81 12.06
N ALA A 55 17.30 3.30 13.23
CA ALA A 55 16.51 4.25 14.02
C ALA A 55 16.28 5.58 13.28
N LYS A 56 17.30 6.08 12.57
CA LYS A 56 17.19 7.30 11.76
C LYS A 56 16.23 7.10 10.59
N ILE A 57 16.33 5.96 9.91
CA ILE A 57 15.52 5.65 8.74
C ILE A 57 14.08 5.35 9.14
N ALA A 58 13.87 4.62 10.23
CA ALA A 58 12.55 4.37 10.80
C ALA A 58 11.82 5.69 11.08
N ARG A 59 12.54 6.70 11.61
CA ARG A 59 12.00 8.04 11.81
C ARG A 59 11.63 8.73 10.50
N GLN A 60 12.48 8.64 9.48
CA GLN A 60 12.20 9.20 8.16
C GLN A 60 10.97 8.55 7.51
N LEU A 61 10.87 7.22 7.56
CA LEU A 61 9.71 6.47 7.07
C LEU A 61 8.44 6.82 7.86
N ALA A 62 8.52 6.90 9.19
CA ALA A 62 7.39 7.32 10.01
C ALA A 62 6.93 8.76 9.69
N ASN A 63 7.85 9.68 9.42
CA ASN A 63 7.52 11.03 8.95
C ASN A 63 6.79 10.99 7.60
N VAL A 64 7.31 10.23 6.63
CA VAL A 64 6.67 10.04 5.33
C VAL A 64 5.25 9.49 5.49
N PHE A 65 5.06 8.42 6.30
CA PHE A 65 3.74 7.86 6.56
C PHE A 65 2.80 8.85 7.26
N SER A 66 3.31 9.60 8.24
CA SER A 66 2.54 10.62 8.97
C SER A 66 2.10 11.77 8.04
N GLU A 67 2.93 12.16 7.08
CA GLU A 67 2.58 13.17 6.09
C GLU A 67 1.61 12.63 5.03
N LEU A 68 1.84 11.43 4.52
CA LEU A 68 0.95 10.81 3.52
C LEU A 68 -0.43 10.49 4.10
N GLN A 69 -0.54 10.06 5.35
CA GLN A 69 -1.85 9.82 5.99
C GLN A 69 -2.67 11.11 6.21
N ASN A 70 -2.03 12.28 6.12
CA ASN A 70 -2.75 13.55 6.13
C ASN A 70 -3.36 13.90 4.76
N LEU A 71 -2.98 13.19 3.70
CA LEU A 71 -3.58 13.31 2.38
C LEU A 71 -4.78 12.35 2.31
N THR A 72 -5.86 12.74 2.97
CA THR A 72 -7.08 11.93 3.01
C THR A 72 -7.99 12.26 1.82
N PHE A 73 -8.71 11.25 1.36
CA PHE A 73 -9.67 11.35 0.27
C PHE A 73 -10.97 10.64 0.67
N THR A 74 -12.10 11.06 0.11
CA THR A 74 -13.40 10.42 0.42
C THR A 74 -13.50 8.98 -0.04
N ARG A 75 -12.66 8.56 -1.00
CA ARG A 75 -12.64 7.22 -1.59
C ARG A 75 -11.29 6.89 -2.23
N ILE A 76 -11.05 5.61 -2.49
CA ILE A 76 -9.91 5.17 -3.32
C ILE A 76 -10.25 5.37 -4.79
N GLY A 77 -9.29 5.90 -5.55
CA GLY A 77 -9.45 6.12 -6.97
C GLY A 77 -8.24 6.81 -7.61
N ARG A 78 -8.38 7.14 -8.89
CA ARG A 78 -7.41 7.93 -9.63
C ARG A 78 -7.55 9.40 -9.24
N ILE A 79 -6.47 10.00 -8.78
CA ILE A 79 -6.41 11.42 -8.48
C ILE A 79 -6.21 12.20 -9.79
N MET A 80 -7.09 13.16 -10.04
CA MET A 80 -7.01 14.12 -11.14
C MET A 80 -6.94 15.54 -10.57
N CYS A 81 -6.15 16.39 -11.21
CA CYS A 81 -6.02 17.81 -10.87
C CYS A 81 -6.12 18.66 -12.14
N GLY A 82 -7.14 18.42 -12.97
CA GLY A 82 -7.22 18.98 -14.32
C GLY A 82 -6.14 18.46 -15.29
N ASP A 83 -6.22 18.87 -16.55
CA ASP A 83 -5.35 18.37 -17.63
C ASP A 83 -3.89 18.80 -17.47
N LYS A 84 -3.64 19.93 -16.79
CA LYS A 84 -2.30 20.47 -16.52
C LYS A 84 -1.83 20.28 -15.07
N ALA A 85 -2.53 19.45 -14.29
CA ALA A 85 -2.25 19.22 -12.87
C ALA A 85 -2.34 20.49 -11.98
N ASP A 86 -3.09 21.50 -12.41
CA ASP A 86 -3.32 22.80 -11.76
C ASP A 86 -4.77 23.01 -11.27
N GLY A 87 -5.69 22.12 -11.63
CA GLY A 87 -7.09 22.15 -11.25
C GLY A 87 -7.36 21.62 -9.84
N PRO A 88 -8.62 21.72 -9.37
CA PRO A 88 -9.02 21.17 -8.08
C PRO A 88 -8.81 19.65 -8.05
N VAL A 89 -8.61 19.14 -6.83
CA VAL A 89 -8.40 17.71 -6.61
C VAL A 89 -9.73 16.98 -6.78
N GLU A 90 -9.77 16.05 -7.73
CA GLU A 90 -10.89 15.16 -7.97
C GLU A 90 -10.43 13.72 -7.90
N VAL A 91 -11.27 12.86 -7.31
CA VAL A 91 -11.01 11.42 -7.26
C VAL A 91 -11.97 10.70 -8.19
N ILE A 92 -11.43 10.21 -9.30
CA ILE A 92 -12.18 9.34 -10.21
C ILE A 92 -12.21 7.93 -9.60
N PRO A 93 -13.40 7.40 -9.26
CA PRO A 93 -13.52 6.06 -8.72
C PRO A 93 -12.97 5.01 -9.70
N MET A 94 -12.29 3.99 -9.18
CA MET A 94 -11.80 2.91 -10.02
C MET A 94 -12.97 1.98 -10.39
N ALA A 95 -13.29 1.86 -11.68
CA ALA A 95 -14.51 1.19 -12.18
C ALA A 95 -14.62 -0.32 -11.84
N TRP A 96 -13.52 -0.98 -11.48
CA TRP A 96 -13.49 -2.41 -11.15
C TRP A 96 -13.85 -2.74 -9.70
N HIS A 97 -14.12 -1.73 -8.87
CA HIS A 97 -14.65 -1.92 -7.51
C HIS A 97 -16.18 -1.80 -7.52
N CYS A 98 -16.88 -2.89 -7.87
CA CYS A 98 -18.34 -2.98 -7.69
C CYS A 98 -18.76 -2.95 -6.20
N SER A 99 -17.79 -3.06 -5.28
CA SER A 99 -17.89 -2.82 -3.85
C SER A 99 -16.59 -2.17 -3.37
N PRO A 100 -16.59 -1.36 -2.29
CA PRO A 100 -15.35 -0.85 -1.72
C PRO A 100 -14.44 -2.03 -1.40
N GLY A 101 -13.23 -2.03 -1.99
CA GLY A 101 -12.24 -3.06 -1.71
C GLY A 101 -11.88 -3.11 -0.21
N PRO A 102 -11.10 -4.11 0.24
CA PRO A 102 -10.75 -4.28 1.66
C PRO A 102 -10.03 -3.05 2.26
N LEU A 103 -9.52 -2.17 1.41
CA LEU A 103 -9.03 -0.84 1.74
C LEU A 103 -10.19 0.15 1.53
N GLU A 104 -11.09 0.27 2.51
CA GLU A 104 -12.21 1.23 2.41
C GLU A 104 -11.75 2.71 2.42
N THR A 105 -10.54 2.97 2.93
CA THR A 105 -9.95 4.31 3.05
C THR A 105 -8.53 4.34 2.47
N SER A 106 -8.15 5.48 1.88
CA SER A 106 -6.81 5.74 1.32
C SER A 106 -5.69 5.43 2.30
N ASP A 107 -5.94 5.68 3.59
CA ASP A 107 -4.92 5.60 4.64
C ASP A 107 -4.41 4.17 4.84
N LYS A 108 -5.28 3.17 4.62
CA LYS A 108 -4.92 1.77 4.75
C LYS A 108 -3.96 1.30 3.63
N GLN A 109 -3.87 2.02 2.51
CA GLN A 109 -2.94 1.69 1.43
C GLN A 109 -1.48 1.89 1.84
N LEU A 110 -1.19 2.76 2.81
CA LEU A 110 0.17 2.91 3.33
C LEU A 110 0.67 1.65 4.05
N SER A 111 -0.24 0.80 4.52
CA SER A 111 0.13 -0.45 5.20
C SER A 111 0.75 -1.52 4.29
N VAL A 112 0.60 -1.39 2.96
CA VAL A 112 1.14 -2.36 2.00
C VAL A 112 2.57 -2.03 1.54
N CYS A 113 3.21 -1.02 2.14
CA CYS A 113 4.59 -0.61 1.84
C CYS A 113 5.59 -1.79 1.97
N PRO A 114 6.25 -2.22 0.88
CA PRO A 114 7.09 -3.42 0.90
C PRO A 114 8.31 -3.34 1.83
N GLU A 115 8.77 -2.13 2.17
CA GLU A 115 9.94 -1.85 3.00
C GLU A 115 9.73 -2.24 4.47
N VAL A 116 8.48 -2.38 4.91
CA VAL A 116 8.11 -2.67 6.30
C VAL A 116 7.24 -3.92 6.42
N VAL A 117 7.19 -4.76 5.38
CA VAL A 117 6.42 -6.01 5.39
C VAL A 117 7.34 -7.21 5.21
N ALA A 118 7.29 -8.13 6.17
CA ALA A 118 8.01 -9.39 6.13
C ALA A 118 7.53 -10.28 4.98
N PHE A 119 8.47 -10.90 4.26
CA PHE A 119 8.17 -11.76 3.13
C PHE A 119 7.85 -13.19 3.61
N PRO A 120 6.69 -13.75 3.22
CA PRO A 120 6.28 -15.09 3.65
C PRO A 120 7.14 -16.23 3.09
N GLY A 121 8.00 -15.94 2.10
CA GLY A 121 8.96 -16.89 1.53
C GLY A 121 10.32 -16.92 2.23
N LEU A 122 10.62 -15.98 3.13
CA LEU A 122 11.88 -15.90 3.85
C LEU A 122 11.78 -16.56 5.24
N SER A 123 12.92 -17.02 5.79
CA SER A 123 12.99 -17.54 7.16
C SER A 123 12.75 -16.45 8.20
N GLU A 124 12.58 -16.82 9.48
CA GLU A 124 12.45 -15.84 10.56
C GLU A 124 13.73 -15.02 10.76
N GLU A 125 14.91 -15.62 10.59
CA GLU A 125 16.20 -14.93 10.66
C GLU A 125 16.35 -13.92 9.53
N GLN A 126 15.93 -14.29 8.32
CA GLN A 126 15.98 -13.41 7.14
C GLN A 126 14.97 -12.25 7.27
N ASN A 127 13.79 -12.51 7.84
CA ASN A 127 12.78 -11.47 8.09
C ASN A 127 13.10 -10.60 9.30
N ARG A 128 13.98 -11.03 10.21
CA ARG A 128 14.31 -10.31 11.45
C ARG A 128 14.62 -8.82 11.25
N PRO A 129 15.54 -8.40 10.36
CA PRO A 129 15.82 -6.98 10.17
C PRO A 129 14.59 -6.19 9.71
N ILE A 130 13.73 -6.78 8.87
CA ILE A 130 12.50 -6.13 8.39
C ILE A 130 11.50 -5.95 9.55
N VAL A 131 11.35 -6.97 10.40
CA VAL A 131 10.47 -6.94 11.57
C VAL A 131 10.95 -5.92 12.59
N GLU A 132 12.26 -5.86 12.86
CA GLU A 132 12.87 -4.88 13.76
C GLU A 132 12.67 -3.44 13.25
N LEU A 133 12.96 -3.19 11.96
CA LEU A 133 12.72 -1.89 11.33
C LEU A 133 11.24 -1.51 11.39
N LYS A 134 10.33 -2.44 11.07
CA LYS A 134 8.89 -2.24 11.15
C LYS A 134 8.48 -1.83 12.57
N ASN A 135 8.97 -2.52 13.60
CA ASN A 135 8.61 -2.21 14.98
C ASN A 135 9.05 -0.80 15.37
N LEU A 136 10.26 -0.37 14.98
CA LEU A 136 10.74 0.99 15.19
C LEU A 136 9.85 2.03 14.50
N VAL A 137 9.46 1.78 13.23
CA VAL A 137 8.55 2.66 12.49
C VAL A 137 7.20 2.79 13.21
N LEU A 138 6.63 1.67 13.66
CA LEU A 138 5.34 1.64 14.35
C LEU A 138 5.38 2.39 15.69
N GLU A 139 6.45 2.24 16.44
CA GLU A 139 6.64 2.95 17.71
C GLU A 139 6.67 4.47 17.49
N ILE A 140 7.49 4.93 16.54
CA ILE A 140 7.60 6.36 16.21
C ILE A 140 6.26 6.90 15.69
N LEU A 141 5.59 6.14 14.81
CA LEU A 141 4.31 6.54 14.23
C LEU A 141 3.22 6.69 15.32
N ARG A 142 3.17 5.79 16.31
CA ARG A 142 2.25 5.90 17.46
C ARG A 142 2.47 7.18 18.24
N GLU A 143 3.72 7.58 18.47
CA GLU A 143 4.02 8.84 19.16
C GLU A 143 3.57 10.05 18.34
N MET A 144 3.79 10.02 17.02
CA MET A 144 3.34 11.09 16.13
C MET A 144 1.82 11.22 16.10
N GLU A 145 1.10 10.10 16.00
CA GLU A 145 -0.37 10.04 15.96
C GLU A 145 -1.03 10.65 17.21
N LYS A 146 -0.38 10.60 18.39
CA LYS A 146 -0.90 11.25 19.62
C LYS A 146 -1.04 12.76 19.50
N THR A 147 -0.19 13.40 18.69
CA THR A 147 -0.14 14.85 18.53
C THR A 147 -0.81 15.33 17.25
N GLN A 148 -1.16 14.41 16.36
CA GLN A 148 -1.62 14.71 15.01
C GLN A 148 -3.12 15.08 15.00
N ARG A 149 -3.44 16.28 14.54
CA ARG A 149 -4.83 16.68 14.26
C ARG A 149 -5.26 16.09 12.92
N LYS A 150 -6.43 15.43 12.88
CA LYS A 150 -7.02 14.93 11.63
C LYS A 150 -7.26 16.08 10.66
N ARG A 151 -6.76 15.93 9.43
CA ARG A 151 -7.04 16.86 8.32
C ARG A 151 -8.27 16.42 7.53
N ARG A 152 -8.96 17.39 6.93
CA ARG A 152 -10.13 17.16 6.09
C ARG A 152 -9.72 16.55 4.74
N PRO A 153 -10.59 15.74 4.10
CA PRO A 153 -10.35 15.23 2.77
C PRO A 153 -10.09 16.34 1.74
N LEU A 154 -9.11 16.14 0.87
CA LEU A 154 -8.69 17.14 -0.12
C LEU A 154 -9.70 17.32 -1.26
N ASP A 155 -10.45 16.27 -1.57
CA ASP A 155 -11.47 16.22 -2.63
C ASP A 155 -12.84 16.74 -2.17
N SER A 156 -13.01 17.06 -0.89
CA SER A 156 -14.27 17.54 -0.32
C SER A 156 -14.05 18.43 0.92
N PRO A 157 -13.53 19.65 0.75
CA PRO A 157 -13.15 20.53 1.87
C PRO A 157 -14.33 21.03 2.72
N GLY A 158 -15.56 20.94 2.20
CA GLY A 158 -16.81 21.35 2.86
C GLY A 158 -17.56 20.23 3.58
N LEU A 159 -17.13 18.96 3.44
CA LEU A 159 -17.69 17.87 4.21
C LEU A 159 -17.08 17.91 5.62
N GLU A 160 -17.88 18.35 6.60
CA GLU A 160 -17.63 17.90 7.97
C GLU A 160 -17.86 16.39 7.93
N MET A 161 -16.79 15.62 8.08
CA MET A 161 -16.98 14.21 8.35
C MET A 161 -17.71 14.16 9.69
N GLU A 162 -19.02 13.86 9.67
CA GLU A 162 -19.74 13.39 10.86
C GLU A 162 -18.79 12.42 11.56
N GLU A 163 -18.61 12.55 12.88
CA GLU A 163 -17.72 11.76 13.74
C GLU A 163 -17.68 10.28 13.33
N THR A 164 -16.92 9.97 12.28
CA THR A 164 -17.18 8.75 11.52
C THR A 164 -16.29 7.72 12.17
N LYS A 165 -16.93 6.92 13.03
CA LYS A 165 -16.50 5.62 13.54
C LYS A 165 -14.99 5.50 13.63
N GLN A 166 -14.41 5.87 14.78
CA GLN A 166 -13.03 5.55 15.20
C GLN A 166 -12.15 4.97 14.08
N LEU A 167 -11.73 5.81 13.13
CA LEU A 167 -10.79 5.37 12.10
C LEU A 167 -9.58 4.77 12.82
N THR A 168 -9.35 3.47 12.61
CA THR A 168 -8.21 2.76 13.19
C THR A 168 -6.95 3.53 12.84
N LEU A 169 -6.17 3.92 13.85
CA LEU A 169 -4.89 4.57 13.65
C LEU A 169 -4.01 3.73 12.71
N LEU A 170 -3.23 4.39 11.86
CA LEU A 170 -2.42 3.72 10.85
C LEU A 170 -1.44 2.75 11.52
N SER A 171 -0.80 3.17 12.60
CA SER A 171 0.10 2.30 13.37
C SER A 171 -0.59 1.04 13.92
N THR A 172 -1.83 1.17 14.40
CA THR A 172 -2.64 0.06 14.89
C THR A 172 -3.03 -0.88 13.75
N TYR A 173 -3.42 -0.34 12.59
CA TYR A 173 -3.75 -1.16 11.43
C TYR A 173 -2.53 -1.87 10.85
N MET A 174 -1.38 -1.19 10.68
CA MET A 174 -0.14 -1.77 10.18
C MET A 174 0.42 -2.90 11.08
N ALA A 175 0.14 -2.84 12.38
CA ALA A 175 0.46 -3.90 13.33
C ALA A 175 -0.51 -5.10 13.26
N SER A 176 -1.69 -4.94 12.66
CA SER A 176 -2.73 -5.96 12.64
C SER A 176 -2.45 -7.10 11.66
N LYS A 177 -3.10 -8.25 11.89
CA LYS A 177 -3.14 -9.35 10.92
C LYS A 177 -3.79 -8.93 9.59
N SER A 178 -4.76 -8.01 9.64
CA SER A 178 -5.44 -7.51 8.45
C SER A 178 -4.48 -6.83 7.48
N ALA A 179 -3.54 -6.01 7.96
CA ALA A 179 -2.54 -5.40 7.08
C ALA A 179 -1.64 -6.45 6.39
N ILE A 180 -1.27 -7.51 7.11
CA ILE A 180 -0.49 -8.62 6.54
C ILE A 180 -1.28 -9.34 5.43
N ILE A 181 -2.56 -9.60 5.68
CA ILE A 181 -3.46 -10.24 4.71
C ILE A 181 -3.63 -9.34 3.47
N THR A 182 -3.88 -8.05 3.68
CA THR A 182 -4.04 -7.08 2.60
C THR A 182 -2.79 -6.96 1.75
N HIS A 183 -1.60 -6.87 2.36
CA HIS A 183 -0.35 -6.85 1.59
C HIS A 183 -0.17 -8.13 0.75
N ARG A 184 -0.45 -9.31 1.30
CA ARG A 184 -0.33 -10.58 0.56
C ARG A 184 -1.28 -10.66 -0.62
N GLN A 185 -2.51 -10.16 -0.47
CA GLN A 185 -3.45 -10.05 -1.58
C GLN A 185 -2.98 -9.03 -2.61
N TYR A 186 -2.46 -7.89 -2.17
CA TYR A 186 -1.96 -6.83 -3.04
C TYR A 186 -0.77 -7.28 -3.90
N MET A 187 0.14 -8.06 -3.32
CA MET A 187 1.34 -8.56 -4.00
C MET A 187 1.15 -9.92 -4.70
N ALA A 188 -0.05 -10.50 -4.64
CA ALA A 188 -0.31 -11.79 -5.27
C ALA A 188 -0.31 -11.65 -6.79
N THR A 189 0.59 -12.37 -7.45
CA THR A 189 0.53 -12.60 -8.90
C THR A 189 -0.35 -13.81 -9.19
N PRO A 190 -0.91 -13.97 -10.41
CA PRO A 190 -1.69 -15.16 -10.74
C PRO A 190 -0.95 -16.48 -10.42
N PRO A 191 0.36 -16.64 -10.75
CA PRO A 191 1.12 -17.83 -10.35
C PRO A 191 1.37 -17.94 -8.82
N GLY A 192 1.53 -16.81 -8.12
CA GLY A 192 1.77 -16.79 -6.67
C GLY A 192 0.52 -16.83 -5.80
N SER A 193 -0.67 -16.77 -6.40
CA SER A 193 -1.95 -16.62 -5.71
C SER A 193 -2.26 -17.81 -4.80
N LEU A 194 -1.99 -19.04 -5.24
CA LEU A 194 -2.18 -20.26 -4.45
C LEU A 194 -1.31 -20.26 -3.19
N PHE A 195 -0.04 -19.89 -3.34
CA PHE A 195 0.89 -19.76 -2.22
C PHE A 195 0.43 -18.68 -1.23
N ALA A 196 0.05 -17.50 -1.74
CA ALA A 196 -0.48 -16.41 -0.93
C ALA A 196 -1.75 -16.83 -0.17
N CYS A 197 -2.67 -17.55 -0.82
CA CYS A 197 -3.88 -18.09 -0.23
C CYS A 197 -3.58 -19.09 0.89
N LYS A 198 -2.72 -20.09 0.65
CA LYS A 198 -2.28 -21.08 1.66
C LYS A 198 -1.72 -20.39 2.91
N ARG A 199 -0.84 -19.41 2.73
CA ARG A 199 -0.24 -18.64 3.84
C ARG A 199 -1.25 -17.77 4.57
N THR A 200 -2.22 -17.21 3.86
CA THR A 200 -3.28 -16.34 4.39
C THR A 200 -4.33 -17.14 5.18
N ALA A 201 -4.68 -18.34 4.74
CA ALA A 201 -5.57 -19.24 5.44
C ALA A 201 -5.10 -19.51 6.88
N LYS A 202 -3.79 -19.79 7.06
CA LYS A 202 -3.20 -19.95 8.40
C LYS A 202 -3.33 -18.70 9.28
N LEU A 203 -3.31 -17.50 8.70
CA LEU A 203 -3.50 -16.26 9.47
C LEU A 203 -4.96 -16.04 9.89
N LEU A 204 -5.91 -16.41 9.02
CA LEU A 204 -7.35 -16.24 9.24
C LEU A 204 -7.93 -17.28 10.20
N TYR A 205 -7.59 -18.55 9.98
CA TYR A 205 -8.21 -19.68 10.67
C TYR A 205 -7.30 -20.34 11.71
N GLY A 206 -6.01 -19.94 11.78
CA GLY A 206 -5.04 -20.58 12.66
C GLY A 206 -4.80 -22.03 12.27
N GLU A 207 -4.83 -22.93 13.26
CA GLU A 207 -4.68 -24.38 13.05
C GLU A 207 -6.03 -25.12 13.00
N THR A 208 -7.13 -24.39 13.12
CA THR A 208 -8.48 -24.98 13.24
C THR A 208 -9.06 -25.43 11.90
N VAL A 209 -8.61 -24.84 10.79
CA VAL A 209 -9.05 -25.18 9.43
C VAL A 209 -7.83 -25.48 8.57
N THR A 210 -7.79 -26.65 7.95
CA THR A 210 -6.70 -27.03 7.05
C THR A 210 -6.90 -26.48 5.64
N TRP A 211 -5.82 -26.42 4.85
CA TRP A 211 -5.89 -26.00 3.46
C TRP A 211 -6.78 -26.93 2.63
N GLU A 212 -6.76 -28.22 2.92
CA GLU A 212 -7.52 -29.26 2.23
C GLU A 212 -9.02 -29.07 2.45
N GLN A 213 -9.43 -28.70 3.67
CA GLN A 213 -10.82 -28.37 3.98
C GLN A 213 -11.29 -27.14 3.20
N LEU A 214 -10.45 -26.10 3.11
CA LEU A 214 -10.77 -24.91 2.29
C LEU A 214 -10.83 -25.25 0.80
N ARG A 215 -9.91 -26.08 0.29
CA ARG A 215 -9.93 -26.57 -1.10
C ARG A 215 -11.19 -27.38 -1.39
N GLN A 216 -11.66 -28.21 -0.45
CA GLN A 216 -12.87 -29.01 -0.63
C GLN A 216 -14.14 -28.14 -0.74
N ILE A 217 -14.21 -27.06 0.04
CA ILE A 217 -15.37 -26.16 0.06
C ILE A 217 -15.34 -25.17 -1.13
N TYR A 218 -14.18 -24.57 -1.40
CA TYR A 218 -14.06 -23.45 -2.35
C TYR A 218 -13.39 -23.84 -3.69
N GLY A 219 -12.63 -24.93 -3.75
CA GLY A 219 -11.93 -25.35 -4.96
C GLY A 219 -12.88 -25.76 -6.10
N ASN A 220 -14.08 -26.27 -5.76
CA ASN A 220 -15.11 -26.58 -6.76
C ASN A 220 -15.91 -25.35 -7.22
N ALA A 221 -15.86 -24.23 -6.48
CA ALA A 221 -16.56 -23.01 -6.86
C ALA A 221 -15.84 -22.24 -7.99
N ALA A 222 -14.53 -22.46 -8.17
CA ALA A 222 -13.73 -21.83 -9.22
C ALA A 222 -13.86 -22.49 -10.61
N CYS A 223 -14.44 -23.69 -10.70
CA CYS A 223 -14.57 -24.43 -11.96
C CYS A 223 -15.86 -24.13 -12.74
N LEU A 224 -16.74 -23.24 -12.27
CA LEU A 224 -18.01 -22.95 -12.97
C LEU A 224 -17.86 -22.02 -14.19
N ASP A 225 -16.68 -21.43 -14.43
CA ASP A 225 -16.43 -20.53 -15.58
C ASP A 225 -15.27 -20.97 -16.50
N GLY A 226 -14.77 -22.21 -16.39
CA GLY A 226 -13.94 -22.84 -17.44
C GLY A 226 -12.63 -22.15 -17.86
N GLN A 227 -12.07 -21.22 -17.08
CA GLN A 227 -10.89 -20.43 -17.48
C GLN A 227 -9.56 -20.76 -16.80
N TYR A 228 -9.49 -21.68 -15.83
CA TYR A 228 -8.26 -21.93 -15.07
C TYR A 228 -7.92 -23.41 -14.93
N SER A 229 -7.46 -24.05 -16.02
CA SER A 229 -6.95 -25.43 -16.02
C SER A 229 -5.51 -25.58 -15.48
N TRP A 230 -4.88 -24.48 -15.03
CA TRP A 230 -3.46 -24.47 -14.64
C TRP A 230 -3.21 -24.72 -13.14
N LEU A 231 -4.26 -25.01 -12.37
CA LEU A 231 -4.19 -25.21 -10.91
C LEU A 231 -3.87 -26.65 -10.48
N GLU A 232 -3.76 -27.60 -11.42
CA GLU A 232 -3.58 -29.02 -11.11
C GLU A 232 -2.11 -29.49 -11.07
N ASP A 233 -1.15 -28.70 -11.56
CA ASP A 233 0.23 -29.18 -11.82
C ASP A 233 1.30 -28.75 -10.79
N TRP A 234 0.94 -28.30 -9.59
CA TRP A 234 1.93 -27.86 -8.58
C TRP A 234 1.72 -28.55 -7.22
N ASP A 235 2.14 -29.81 -7.16
CA ASP A 235 2.47 -30.54 -5.93
C ASP A 235 3.98 -30.45 -5.63
#